data_AF-A0A975HL32-F1
#
_entry.id   AF-A0A975HL32-F1
#
_cell.length_a   1.000
_cell.length_b   1.000
_cell.length_c   1.000
_cell.angle_alpha   90.00
_cell.angle_beta   90.00
_cell.angle_gamma   90.00
#
_symmetry.space_group_name_H-M   'P 1'
#
loop_
_entity.id
_entity.type
_entity.pdbx_description
1 polymer ?
#
loop_
_entity_poly.entity_id
_entity_poly.type
_entity_poly.pdbx_seq_one_letter_code
_entity_poly.pdbx_strand_id
1 'polypeptide(L)'
;MDILSIVGSVASLWGAWYAWNQAKKSELAASLSEKIKSQLVHHRDIENISKLEPLSKTSITKMRKYAVQSIKELSGLSPQVDADYVQEYINEVYALSDFFPDNKSENLYRKVNSLIQNFVNTNQDQERKRLGNEIHNELVAFSLVFNKIRKTYQNKTE
;
A
#
# COMPACT_ATOMS: atom_id res chain seq x y z
N MET A 1 -50.55 11.46 50.97
CA MET A 1 -50.11 10.63 49.81
C MET A 1 -48.69 11.07 49.48
N ASP A 2 -47.68 10.74 50.29
CA ASP A 2 -46.40 11.47 50.19
C ASP A 2 -45.16 10.57 50.24
N ILE A 3 -45.30 9.31 50.67
CA ILE A 3 -44.16 8.39 50.82
C ILE A 3 -43.79 7.75 49.48
N LEU A 4 -44.78 7.42 48.63
CA LEU A 4 -44.57 6.84 47.30
C LEU A 4 -43.90 7.83 46.33
N SER A 5 -44.18 9.13 46.45
CA SER A 5 -43.58 10.17 45.61
C SER A 5 -42.11 10.44 45.98
N ILE A 6 -41.77 10.38 47.27
CA ILE A 6 -40.39 10.56 47.75
C ILE A 6 -39.52 9.36 47.34
N VAL A 7 -40.03 8.13 47.50
CA VAL A 7 -39.30 6.91 47.11
C VAL A 7 -39.12 6.83 45.59
N GLY A 8 -40.13 7.20 44.80
CA GLY A 8 -40.02 7.27 43.33
C GLY A 8 -39.03 8.35 42.84
N SER A 9 -38.93 9.47 43.55
CA SER A 9 -37.97 10.54 43.24
C SER A 9 -36.52 10.11 43.53
N VAL A 10 -36.30 9.42 44.66
CA VAL A 10 -34.97 8.88 45.02
C VAL A 10 -34.57 7.79 44.03
N ALA A 11 -35.46 6.85 43.71
CA ALA A 11 -35.20 5.79 42.72
C ALA A 11 -34.85 6.35 41.32
N SER A 12 -35.51 7.43 40.89
CA SER A 12 -35.24 8.09 39.59
C SER A 12 -33.86 8.76 39.57
N LEU A 13 -33.43 9.36 40.69
CA LEU A 13 -32.10 9.95 40.82
C LEU A 13 -30.98 8.89 40.84
N TRP A 14 -31.21 7.75 41.52
CA TRP A 14 -30.28 6.61 41.51
C TRP A 14 -30.17 5.97 40.12
N GLY A 15 -31.31 5.82 39.42
CA GLY A 15 -31.34 5.32 38.04
C GLY A 15 -30.59 6.23 37.07
N ALA A 16 -30.76 7.56 37.20
CA ALA A 16 -30.04 8.55 36.39
C ALA A 16 -28.53 8.54 36.66
N TRP A 17 -28.11 8.42 37.93
CA TRP A 17 -26.69 8.34 38.29
C TRP A 17 -26.05 7.04 37.77
N TYR A 18 -26.75 5.91 37.89
CA TYR A 18 -26.29 4.61 37.39
C TYR A 18 -26.20 4.58 35.86
N ALA A 19 -27.21 5.13 35.18
CA ALA A 19 -27.23 5.27 33.72
C ALA A 19 -26.13 6.22 33.23
N TRP A 20 -25.84 7.32 33.94
CA TRP A 20 -24.74 8.22 33.61
C TRP A 20 -23.38 7.52 33.75
N ASN A 21 -23.19 6.73 34.80
CA ASN A 21 -21.95 6.00 35.01
C ASN A 21 -21.78 4.84 33.99
N GLN A 22 -22.87 4.19 33.58
CA GLN A 22 -22.85 3.20 32.50
C GLN A 22 -22.61 3.84 31.13
N ALA A 23 -23.26 4.96 30.81
CA ALA A 23 -23.04 5.69 29.57
C ALA A 23 -21.57 6.13 29.44
N LYS A 24 -20.97 6.61 30.53
CA LYS A 24 -19.55 6.98 30.57
C LYS A 24 -18.62 5.78 30.37
N LYS A 25 -18.96 4.59 30.90
CA LYS A 25 -18.23 3.35 30.64
C LYS A 25 -18.39 2.87 29.20
N SER A 26 -19.58 3.00 28.61
CA SER A 26 -19.85 2.65 27.21
C SER A 26 -19.15 3.59 26.23
N GLU A 27 -19.05 4.88 26.53
CA GLU A 27 -18.29 5.86 25.74
C GLU A 27 -16.78 5.56 25.76
N LEU A 28 -16.23 5.19 26.92
CA LEU A 28 -14.85 4.74 27.05
C LEU A 28 -14.60 3.43 26.30
N ALA A 29 -15.52 2.47 26.37
CA ALA A 29 -15.40 1.20 25.63
C ALA A 29 -15.54 1.41 24.11
N ALA A 30 -16.43 2.30 23.67
CA ALA A 30 -16.60 2.65 22.26
C ALA A 30 -15.36 3.36 21.71
N SER A 31 -14.84 4.37 22.42
CA SER A 31 -13.61 5.07 22.01
C SER A 31 -12.38 4.17 22.01
N LEU A 32 -12.29 3.20 22.93
CA LEU A 32 -11.22 2.20 22.94
C LEU A 32 -11.37 1.20 21.78
N SER A 33 -12.59 0.77 21.47
CA SER A 33 -12.88 -0.10 20.32
C SER A 33 -12.61 0.60 18.99
N GLU A 34 -12.93 1.88 18.88
CA GLU A 34 -12.65 2.71 17.71
C GLU A 34 -11.14 2.92 17.53
N LYS A 35 -10.39 3.14 18.62
CA LYS A 35 -8.92 3.19 18.61
C LYS A 35 -8.32 1.86 18.15
N ILE A 36 -8.76 0.73 18.70
CA ILE A 36 -8.29 -0.60 18.30
C ILE A 36 -8.61 -0.85 16.83
N LYS A 37 -9.83 -0.54 16.37
CA LYS A 37 -10.24 -0.69 14.97
C LYS A 37 -9.37 0.16 14.05
N SER A 38 -9.14 1.42 14.40
CA SER A 38 -8.29 2.33 13.64
C SER A 38 -6.84 1.82 13.55
N GLN A 39 -6.28 1.39 14.69
CA GLN A 39 -4.94 0.79 14.73
C GLN A 39 -4.84 -0.48 13.88
N LEU A 40 -5.87 -1.33 13.88
CA LEU A 40 -5.89 -2.59 13.15
C LEU A 40 -6.02 -2.37 11.63
N VAL A 41 -6.84 -1.41 11.20
CA VAL A 41 -6.92 -0.97 9.80
C VAL A 41 -5.57 -0.38 9.35
N HIS A 42 -5.00 0.53 10.14
CA HIS A 42 -3.69 1.12 9.84
C HIS A 42 -2.56 0.09 9.78
N HIS A 43 -2.54 -0.89 10.69
CA HIS A 43 -1.55 -1.95 10.69
C HIS A 43 -1.64 -2.80 9.41
N ARG A 44 -2.86 -3.17 9.00
CA ARG A 44 -3.11 -3.91 7.76
C ARG A 44 -2.66 -3.12 6.53
N ASP A 45 -2.92 -1.82 6.50
CA ASP A 45 -2.54 -0.95 5.39
C ASP A 45 -1.01 -0.82 5.27
N ILE A 46 -0.30 -0.69 6.40
CA ILE A 46 1.17 -0.69 6.45
C ILE A 46 1.72 -2.03 5.97
N GLU A 47 1.13 -3.15 6.40
CA GLU A 47 1.56 -4.49 6.00
C GLU A 47 1.43 -4.68 4.48
N ASN A 48 0.29 -4.29 3.90
CA ASN A 48 0.04 -4.37 2.46
C ASN A 48 1.04 -3.53 1.65
N ILE A 49 1.30 -2.29 2.07
CA ILE A 49 2.30 -1.43 1.42
C ILE A 49 3.71 -2.00 1.60
N SER A 50 4.02 -2.61 2.75
CA SER A 50 5.35 -3.17 3.03
C SER A 50 5.67 -4.37 2.15
N LYS A 51 4.66 -5.15 1.73
CA LYS A 51 4.81 -6.27 0.78
C LYS A 51 5.31 -5.82 -0.60
N LEU A 52 5.07 -4.58 -1.00
CA LEU A 52 5.55 -4.03 -2.27
C LEU A 52 7.05 -3.74 -2.31
N GLU A 53 7.69 -3.53 -1.16
CA GLU A 53 9.12 -3.19 -1.10
C GLU A 53 10.05 -4.28 -1.67
N PRO A 54 9.95 -5.56 -1.26
CA PRO A 54 10.78 -6.61 -1.83
C PRO A 54 10.50 -6.80 -3.34
N LEU A 55 9.25 -6.68 -3.77
CA LEU A 55 8.87 -6.77 -5.18
C LEU A 55 9.48 -5.63 -6.02
N SER A 56 9.42 -4.40 -5.50
CA SER A 56 10.02 -3.21 -6.10
C SER A 56 11.53 -3.38 -6.27
N LYS A 57 12.24 -3.76 -5.19
CA LYS A 57 13.70 -3.99 -5.22
C LYS A 57 14.08 -5.08 -6.22
N THR A 58 13.32 -6.17 -6.26
CA THR A 58 13.57 -7.30 -7.16
C THR A 58 13.42 -6.86 -8.61
N SER A 59 12.29 -6.22 -8.93
CA SER A 59 11.98 -5.72 -10.28
C SER A 59 13.03 -4.72 -10.79
N ILE A 60 13.39 -3.74 -9.95
CA ILE A 60 14.44 -2.76 -10.27
C ILE A 60 15.78 -3.47 -10.54
N THR A 61 16.14 -4.47 -9.72
CA THR A 61 17.40 -5.21 -9.86
C THR A 61 17.43 -6.06 -11.13
N LYS A 62 16.32 -6.72 -11.48
CA LYS A 62 16.20 -7.49 -12.72
C LYS A 62 16.37 -6.60 -13.94
N MET A 63 15.76 -5.41 -13.93
CA MET A 63 15.85 -4.44 -15.02
C MET A 63 17.19 -3.68 -15.07
N ARG A 64 17.89 -3.53 -13.93
CA ARG A 64 19.19 -2.83 -13.84
C ARG A 64 20.23 -3.41 -14.81
N LYS A 65 20.19 -4.71 -15.08
CA LYS A 65 21.11 -5.38 -16.01
C LYS A 65 21.11 -4.70 -17.38
N TYR A 66 19.93 -4.35 -17.89
CA TYR A 66 19.76 -3.68 -19.19
C TYR A 66 20.23 -2.22 -19.18
N ALA A 67 20.28 -1.58 -18.00
CA ALA A 67 20.84 -0.24 -17.86
C ALA A 67 22.38 -0.23 -17.91
N VAL A 68 23.03 -1.21 -17.28
CA VAL A 68 24.49 -1.16 -17.00
C VAL A 68 25.34 -2.11 -17.85
N GLN A 69 24.81 -3.26 -18.27
CA GLN A 69 25.59 -4.29 -18.97
C GLN A 69 25.65 -4.03 -20.47
N SER A 70 26.73 -4.45 -21.12
CA SER A 70 26.87 -4.45 -22.58
C SER A 70 25.96 -5.49 -23.23
N ILE A 71 25.64 -5.33 -24.51
CA ILE A 71 24.79 -6.29 -25.25
C ILE A 71 25.37 -7.72 -25.19
N LYS A 72 26.70 -7.85 -25.27
CA LYS A 72 27.40 -9.14 -25.18
C LYS A 72 27.17 -9.84 -23.84
N GLU A 73 27.11 -9.08 -22.74
CA GLU A 73 26.88 -9.61 -21.39
C GLU A 73 25.42 -9.98 -21.13
N LEU A 74 24.48 -9.42 -21.90
CA LEU A 74 23.05 -9.75 -21.85
C LEU A 74 22.73 -11.07 -22.59
N SER A 75 23.68 -11.61 -23.35
CA SER A 75 23.52 -12.87 -24.09
C SER A 75 23.25 -14.04 -23.14
N GLY A 76 22.13 -14.75 -23.36
CA GLY A 76 21.73 -15.90 -22.54
C GLY A 76 20.86 -15.56 -21.33
N LEU A 77 20.54 -14.28 -21.10
CA LEU A 77 19.47 -13.90 -20.19
C LEU A 77 18.10 -14.23 -20.79
N SER A 78 17.10 -14.45 -19.93
CA SER A 78 15.70 -14.63 -20.34
C SER A 78 14.92 -13.33 -20.09
N PRO A 79 14.62 -12.56 -21.16
CA PRO A 79 13.83 -11.33 -21.04
C PRO A 79 12.44 -11.59 -20.49
N GLN A 80 11.81 -12.70 -20.85
CA GLN A 80 10.52 -13.12 -20.30
C GLN A 80 10.56 -13.24 -18.78
N VAL A 81 11.54 -13.98 -18.24
CA VAL A 81 11.66 -14.18 -16.79
C VAL A 81 11.89 -12.85 -16.07
N ASP A 82 12.77 -12.00 -16.61
CA ASP A 82 13.03 -10.69 -16.01
C ASP A 82 11.76 -9.79 -16.07
N ALA A 83 10.97 -9.87 -17.15
CA ALA A 83 9.72 -9.13 -17.32
C ALA A 83 8.59 -9.63 -16.40
N ASP A 84 8.52 -10.94 -16.12
CA ASP A 84 7.51 -11.52 -15.23
C ASP A 84 7.59 -10.92 -13.81
N TYR A 85 8.80 -10.73 -13.27
CA TYR A 85 8.97 -10.05 -11.97
C TYR A 85 8.44 -8.62 -12.00
N VAL A 86 8.66 -7.90 -13.10
CA VAL A 86 8.15 -6.53 -13.24
C VAL A 86 6.63 -6.54 -13.36
N GLN A 87 6.07 -7.48 -14.12
CA GLN A 87 4.63 -7.65 -14.29
C GLN A 87 3.94 -7.93 -12.95
N GLU A 88 4.50 -8.85 -12.14
CA GLU A 88 4.03 -9.15 -10.79
C GLU A 88 4.00 -7.87 -9.93
N TYR A 89 5.11 -7.12 -9.92
CA TYR A 89 5.18 -5.89 -9.14
C TYR A 89 4.15 -4.83 -9.57
N ILE A 90 3.99 -4.57 -10.88
CA ILE A 90 3.03 -3.54 -11.32
C ILE A 90 1.58 -3.99 -11.13
N ASN A 91 1.29 -5.30 -11.17
CA ASN A 91 -0.03 -5.83 -10.84
C ASN A 91 -0.37 -5.58 -9.37
N GLU A 92 0.56 -5.86 -8.46
CA GLU A 92 0.37 -5.62 -7.03
C GLU A 92 0.24 -4.13 -6.70
N VAL A 93 1.03 -3.28 -7.34
CA VAL A 93 0.88 -1.82 -7.22
C VAL A 93 -0.50 -1.36 -7.70
N TYR A 94 -1.02 -1.94 -8.79
CA TYR A 94 -2.34 -1.62 -9.31
C TYR A 94 -3.46 -2.13 -8.42
N ALA A 95 -3.34 -3.34 -7.86
CA ALA A 95 -4.29 -3.88 -6.89
C ALA A 95 -4.40 -3.04 -5.61
N LEU A 96 -3.32 -2.34 -5.26
CA LEU A 96 -3.24 -1.41 -4.14
C LEU A 96 -3.46 0.05 -4.58
N SER A 97 -4.18 0.30 -5.68
CA SER A 97 -4.35 1.64 -6.28
C SER A 97 -4.84 2.68 -5.29
N ASP A 98 -5.72 2.29 -4.37
CA ASP A 98 -6.34 3.18 -3.38
C ASP A 98 -5.32 3.83 -2.43
N PHE A 99 -4.12 3.22 -2.29
CA PHE A 99 -3.03 3.75 -1.48
C PHE A 99 -2.18 4.80 -2.20
N PHE A 100 -2.36 4.99 -3.51
CA PHE A 100 -1.58 5.89 -4.34
C PHE A 100 -2.43 7.08 -4.81
N PRO A 101 -1.95 8.33 -4.64
CA PRO A 101 -2.67 9.51 -5.11
C PRO A 101 -2.60 9.65 -6.64
N ASP A 102 -3.51 10.45 -7.20
CA ASP A 102 -3.44 10.99 -8.56
C ASP A 102 -3.23 9.95 -9.68
N ASN A 103 -3.88 8.80 -9.57
CA ASN A 103 -3.81 7.69 -10.54
C ASN A 103 -2.37 7.22 -10.83
N LYS A 104 -1.43 7.42 -9.88
CA LYS A 104 -0.01 7.09 -10.10
C LYS A 104 0.23 5.60 -10.31
N SER A 105 -0.52 4.75 -9.60
CA SER A 105 -0.50 3.29 -9.78
C SER A 105 -0.97 2.89 -11.19
N GLU A 106 -2.10 3.44 -11.65
CA GLU A 106 -2.63 3.20 -12.99
C GLU A 106 -1.68 3.68 -14.10
N ASN A 107 -1.11 4.88 -13.92
CA ASN A 107 -0.14 5.43 -14.87
C ASN A 107 1.12 4.57 -14.97
N LEU A 108 1.65 4.08 -13.83
CA LEU A 108 2.75 3.13 -13.81
C LEU A 108 2.35 1.85 -14.56
N TYR A 109 1.22 1.27 -14.19
CA TYR A 109 0.74 0.02 -14.78
C TYR A 109 0.66 0.11 -16.30
N ARG A 110 -0.06 1.12 -16.82
CA ARG A 110 -0.24 1.31 -18.26
C ARG A 110 1.09 1.47 -19.00
N LYS A 111 1.97 2.32 -18.47
CA LYS A 111 3.24 2.65 -19.12
C LYS A 111 4.20 1.47 -19.11
N VAL A 112 4.38 0.85 -17.95
CA VAL A 112 5.31 -0.28 -17.79
C VAL A 112 4.78 -1.52 -18.50
N ASN A 113 3.47 -1.80 -18.44
CA ASN A 113 2.88 -2.91 -19.20
C ASN A 113 3.14 -2.75 -20.70
N SER A 114 2.93 -1.55 -21.27
CA SER A 114 3.25 -1.31 -22.68
C SER A 114 4.73 -1.51 -22.99
N LEU A 115 5.64 -1.07 -22.12
CA LEU A 115 7.08 -1.27 -22.28
C LEU A 115 7.46 -2.75 -22.21
N ILE A 116 6.86 -3.52 -21.28
CA ILE A 116 7.06 -4.97 -21.14
C ILE A 116 6.69 -5.68 -22.44
N GLN A 117 5.53 -5.37 -23.02
CA GLN A 117 5.09 -5.99 -24.27
C GLN A 117 6.09 -5.74 -25.40
N ASN A 118 6.62 -4.53 -25.53
CA ASN A 118 7.65 -4.23 -26.53
C ASN A 118 8.99 -4.92 -26.21
N PHE A 119 9.36 -4.97 -24.93
CA PHE A 119 10.61 -5.53 -24.45
C PHE A 119 10.70 -7.04 -24.66
N VAL A 120 9.62 -7.77 -24.45
CA VAL A 120 9.59 -9.23 -24.63
C VAL A 120 9.50 -9.62 -26.11
N ASN A 121 8.81 -8.82 -26.94
CA ASN A 121 8.54 -9.14 -28.33
C ASN A 121 9.58 -8.60 -29.33
N THR A 122 10.49 -7.72 -28.92
CA THR A 122 11.54 -7.22 -29.82
C THR A 122 12.57 -8.30 -30.14
N ASN A 123 13.06 -8.31 -31.38
CA ASN A 123 14.15 -9.20 -31.85
C ASN A 123 15.51 -8.48 -31.95
N GLN A 124 15.57 -7.20 -31.59
CA GLN A 124 16.78 -6.39 -31.66
C GLN A 124 17.36 -6.19 -30.27
N ASP A 125 18.57 -6.69 -30.02
CA ASP A 125 19.19 -6.62 -28.69
C ASP A 125 19.42 -5.19 -28.20
N GLN A 126 19.78 -4.28 -29.11
CA GLN A 126 19.97 -2.87 -28.80
C GLN A 126 18.65 -2.22 -28.34
N GLU A 127 17.55 -2.54 -29.01
CA GLU A 127 16.22 -2.07 -28.67
C GLU A 127 15.74 -2.70 -27.35
N ARG A 128 15.98 -4.00 -27.16
CA ARG A 128 15.67 -4.70 -25.90
C ARG A 128 16.39 -4.05 -24.72
N LYS A 129 17.67 -3.74 -24.89
CA LYS A 129 18.46 -3.04 -23.87
C LYS A 129 17.88 -1.65 -23.56
N ARG A 130 17.51 -0.87 -24.59
CA ARG A 130 16.88 0.44 -24.44
C ARG A 130 15.57 0.34 -23.65
N LEU A 131 14.68 -0.57 -24.05
CA LEU A 131 13.39 -0.81 -23.39
C LEU A 131 13.56 -1.27 -21.94
N GLY A 132 14.49 -2.18 -21.67
CA GLY A 132 14.80 -2.62 -20.30
C GLY A 132 15.32 -1.49 -19.41
N ASN A 133 16.14 -0.58 -19.97
CA ASN A 133 16.58 0.63 -19.27
C ASN A 133 15.42 1.61 -19.01
N GLU A 134 14.49 1.75 -19.96
CA GLU A 134 13.30 2.58 -19.77
C GLU A 134 12.40 2.02 -18.66
N ILE A 135 12.15 0.71 -18.66
CA ILE A 135 11.44 0.05 -17.56
C ILE A 135 12.17 0.32 -16.24
N HIS A 136 13.49 0.12 -16.17
CA HIS A 136 14.28 0.40 -14.98
C HIS A 136 14.05 1.83 -14.45
N ASN A 137 14.12 2.82 -15.34
CA ASN A 137 13.95 4.23 -14.97
C ASN A 137 12.55 4.53 -14.43
N GLU A 138 11.50 3.97 -15.04
CA GLU A 138 10.12 4.12 -14.53
C GLU A 138 9.96 3.51 -13.14
N LEU A 139 10.51 2.32 -12.91
CA LEU A 139 10.46 1.66 -11.61
C LEU A 139 11.23 2.46 -10.53
N VAL A 140 12.40 3.00 -10.87
CA VAL A 140 13.19 3.86 -9.97
C VAL A 140 12.44 5.15 -9.66
N ALA A 141 11.88 5.82 -10.68
CA ALA A 141 11.10 7.04 -10.48
C ALA A 141 9.88 6.78 -9.58
N PHE A 142 9.18 5.67 -9.80
CA PHE A 142 8.06 5.28 -8.97
C PHE A 142 8.48 4.89 -7.55
N SER A 143 9.66 4.30 -7.35
CA SER A 143 10.17 3.99 -6.01
C SER A 143 10.29 5.24 -5.12
N LEU A 144 10.56 6.41 -5.71
CA LEU A 144 10.57 7.69 -4.98
C LEU A 144 9.17 8.08 -4.50
N VAL A 145 8.15 7.82 -5.32
CA VAL A 145 6.73 8.04 -4.95
C VAL A 145 6.34 7.06 -3.85
N PHE A 146 6.62 5.77 -4.04
CA PHE A 146 6.36 4.72 -3.06
C PHE A 146 7.00 5.02 -1.70
N ASN A 147 8.27 5.44 -1.68
CA ASN A 147 8.96 5.79 -0.44
C ASN A 147 8.34 6.99 0.28
N LYS A 148 7.80 7.98 -0.45
CA LYS A 148 7.06 9.10 0.16
C LYS A 148 5.78 8.61 0.81
N ILE A 149 5.02 7.78 0.10
CA ILE A 149 3.77 7.21 0.60
C ILE A 149 4.03 6.36 1.85
N ARG A 150 5.03 5.47 1.80
CA ARG A 150 5.42 4.63 2.93
C ARG A 150 5.75 5.47 4.17
N LYS A 151 6.51 6.56 4.02
CA LYS A 151 6.81 7.50 5.12
C LYS A 151 5.54 8.15 5.67
N THR A 152 4.59 8.53 4.82
CA THR A 152 3.31 9.10 5.26
C THR A 152 2.51 8.10 6.11
N TYR A 153 2.49 6.81 5.75
CA TYR A 153 1.81 5.79 6.55
C TYR A 153 2.56 5.43 7.84
N GLN A 154 3.90 5.39 7.81
CA GLN A 154 4.73 5.14 8.99
C GLN A 154 4.66 6.29 10.02
N ASN A 155 4.60 7.54 9.58
CA ASN A 155 4.52 8.70 10.48
C ASN A 155 3.13 8.89 11.12
N LYS A 156 2.08 8.21 10.62
CA LYS A 156 0.75 8.20 11.27
C LYS A 156 0.69 7.26 12.49
N THR A 157 1.78 6.56 12.78
CA THR A 157 1.89 5.58 13.87
C THR A 157 2.59 6.11 15.12
N GLU A 158 3.19 7.31 15.06
CA GLU A 158 3.83 8.02 16.19
C GLU A 158 2.93 9.15 16.71
#